data_AF-A0A834XFH7-F1
#
_entry.id   AF-A0A834XFH7-F1
#
_cell.length_a   1.000
_cell.length_b   1.000
_cell.length_c   1.000
_cell.angle_alpha   90.00
_cell.angle_beta   90.00
_cell.angle_gamma   90.00
#
_symmetry.space_group_name_H-M   'P 1'
#
loop_
_entity.id
_entity.type
_entity.pdbx_description
1 polymer ?
#
loop_
_entity_poly.entity_id
_entity_poly.type
_entity_poly.pdbx_seq_one_letter_code
_entity_poly.pdbx_strand_id
1 'polypeptide(L)'
;MMMIMRHLSFIILLWLNTYPLDRNLVFDYFALSPFYDWTCNNEQLRMRSIHPLDISQLSKMTGIEYMLSEVMEPHLFVIRKQRRDGPEKVTPMLAYYILDGSIYQAPQLCNIFAARIGRALYHIQKAFSTAASKLGYSPSSTVTNFLVKLDYDAESERQEGVQNFYRKNHIYQTHDFVSIKS
;
A
#
# COMPACT_ATOMS: atom_id res chain seq x y z
N MET A 1 -15.76 -23.58 6.77
CA MET A 1 -15.33 -23.48 5.36
C MET A 1 -15.43 -22.01 4.94
N MET A 2 -14.32 -21.45 4.42
CA MET A 2 -14.19 -20.14 3.78
C MET A 2 -14.06 -18.87 4.65
N MET A 3 -12.85 -18.67 5.19
CA MET A 3 -12.34 -17.34 5.53
C MET A 3 -10.83 -17.29 5.25
N ILE A 4 -10.45 -17.43 3.98
CA ILE A 4 -9.05 -17.32 3.55
C ILE A 4 -9.01 -16.51 2.23
N MET A 5 -8.35 -15.35 2.28
CA MET A 5 -8.00 -14.42 1.19
C MET A 5 -9.09 -13.51 0.58
N ARG A 6 -9.56 -12.50 1.33
CA ARG A 6 -10.27 -11.31 0.80
C ARG A 6 -9.50 -9.99 1.02
N HIS A 7 -8.19 -10.04 1.17
CA HIS A 7 -7.38 -8.86 1.53
C HIS A 7 -6.78 -8.09 0.34
N LEU A 8 -7.02 -8.51 -0.91
CA LEU A 8 -6.41 -7.89 -2.09
C LEU A 8 -7.39 -7.10 -2.97
N SER A 9 -8.69 -7.41 -2.91
CA SER A 9 -9.69 -6.80 -3.79
C SER A 9 -11.05 -6.68 -3.12
N PHE A 10 -11.78 -5.62 -3.48
CA PHE A 10 -13.12 -5.32 -2.98
C PHE A 10 -14.08 -5.02 -4.14
N ILE A 11 -15.31 -5.52 -4.08
CA ILE A 11 -16.35 -5.30 -5.10
C ILE A 11 -17.73 -5.24 -4.45
N ILE A 12 -18.58 -4.31 -4.90
CA ILE A 12 -19.98 -4.19 -4.43
C ILE A 12 -20.92 -4.34 -5.62
N LEU A 13 -21.38 -5.57 -5.85
CA LEU A 13 -22.24 -5.90 -7.00
C LEU A 13 -23.58 -5.16 -6.98
N LEU A 14 -24.18 -4.94 -5.80
CA LEU A 14 -25.46 -4.24 -5.69
C LEU A 14 -25.39 -2.81 -6.24
N TRP A 15 -24.30 -2.10 -5.95
CA TRP A 15 -24.09 -0.75 -6.42
C TRP A 15 -23.90 -0.73 -7.94
N LEU A 16 -23.04 -1.61 -8.46
CA LEU A 16 -22.74 -1.71 -9.90
C LEU A 16 -23.95 -2.10 -10.76
N ASN A 17 -24.93 -2.81 -10.19
CA ASN A 17 -26.19 -3.12 -10.87
C ASN A 17 -27.19 -1.95 -10.88
N THR A 18 -26.98 -0.95 -10.03
CA THR A 18 -27.92 0.18 -9.84
C THR A 18 -27.41 1.46 -10.51
N TYR A 19 -26.09 1.69 -10.48
CA TYR A 19 -25.47 2.93 -10.92
C TYR A 19 -24.37 2.66 -11.95
N PRO A 20 -24.21 3.53 -12.96
CA PRO A 20 -23.11 3.44 -13.89
C PRO A 20 -21.78 3.78 -13.19
N LEU A 21 -20.72 3.04 -13.54
CA LEU A 21 -19.37 3.33 -13.07
C LEU A 21 -18.73 4.36 -14.02
N ASP A 22 -18.96 5.64 -13.76
CA ASP A 22 -18.41 6.79 -14.50
C ASP A 22 -17.56 7.70 -13.59
N ARG A 23 -16.91 8.73 -14.16
CA ARG A 23 -16.05 9.64 -13.40
C ARG A 23 -16.75 10.40 -12.27
N ASN A 24 -18.07 10.55 -12.34
CA ASN A 24 -18.84 11.33 -11.37
C ASN A 24 -19.15 10.47 -10.15
N LEU A 25 -19.47 9.19 -10.38
CA LEU A 25 -19.92 8.27 -9.33
C LEU A 25 -18.83 7.32 -8.84
N VAL A 26 -17.71 7.17 -9.56
CA VAL A 26 -16.61 6.28 -9.17
C VAL A 26 -16.03 6.62 -7.79
N PHE A 27 -16.00 7.90 -7.42
CA PHE A 27 -15.51 8.30 -6.10
C PHE A 27 -16.45 7.87 -4.99
N ASP A 28 -17.76 7.92 -5.22
CA ASP A 28 -18.78 7.44 -4.28
C ASP A 28 -18.72 5.92 -4.16
N TYR A 29 -18.52 5.21 -5.27
CA TYR A 29 -18.27 3.79 -5.26
C TYR A 29 -17.01 3.43 -4.44
N PHE A 30 -15.92 4.17 -4.63
CA PHE A 30 -14.67 3.97 -3.89
C PHE A 30 -14.84 4.24 -2.39
N ALA A 31 -15.64 5.22 -2.01
CA ALA A 31 -15.87 5.59 -0.61
C ALA A 31 -16.56 4.47 0.20
N LEU A 32 -17.27 3.56 -0.46
CA LEU A 32 -17.88 2.39 0.16
C LEU A 32 -16.86 1.26 0.45
N SER A 33 -15.63 1.40 -0.04
CA SER A 33 -14.59 0.39 0.14
C SER A 33 -13.90 0.47 1.49
N PRO A 34 -13.35 -0.64 2.01
CA PRO A 34 -12.56 -0.63 3.24
C PRO A 34 -11.23 0.14 3.11
N PHE A 35 -10.89 0.57 1.89
CA PHE A 35 -9.70 1.39 1.62
C PHE A 35 -9.95 2.88 1.84
N TYR A 36 -11.22 3.30 1.94
CA TYR A 36 -11.58 4.69 2.18
C TYR A 36 -11.37 5.07 3.64
N ASP A 37 -10.86 6.28 3.85
CA ASP A 37 -10.54 6.82 5.18
C ASP A 37 -11.53 7.93 5.49
N TRP A 38 -12.40 7.68 6.47
CA TRP A 38 -13.49 8.60 6.83
C TRP A 38 -13.00 9.89 7.52
N THR A 39 -11.72 9.95 7.91
CA THR A 39 -11.11 11.16 8.47
C THR A 39 -10.53 12.08 7.40
N CYS A 40 -10.55 11.68 6.13
CA CYS A 40 -9.94 12.42 5.03
C CYS A 40 -10.65 13.75 4.72
N ASN A 41 -9.92 14.64 4.05
CA ASN A 41 -10.43 15.95 3.64
C ASN A 41 -11.65 15.84 2.72
N ASN A 42 -11.70 14.82 1.85
CA ASN A 42 -12.83 14.59 0.95
C ASN A 42 -14.14 14.39 1.71
N GLU A 43 -14.10 13.68 2.84
CA GLU A 43 -15.28 13.45 3.67
C GLU A 43 -15.71 14.73 4.39
N GLN A 44 -14.75 15.54 4.85
CA GLN A 44 -15.07 16.85 5.43
C GLN A 44 -15.73 17.79 4.41
N LEU A 45 -15.32 17.74 3.13
CA LEU A 45 -16.00 18.47 2.05
C LEU A 45 -17.41 17.92 1.81
N ARG A 46 -17.56 16.61 1.75
CA ARG A 46 -18.86 15.92 1.59
C ARG A 46 -19.84 16.34 2.69
N MET A 47 -19.41 16.37 3.96
CA MET A 47 -20.22 16.81 5.10
C MET A 47 -20.68 18.27 4.98
N ARG A 48 -19.92 19.11 4.27
CA ARG A 48 -20.27 20.52 4.00
C ARG A 48 -21.07 20.70 2.72
N SER A 49 -21.56 19.62 2.10
CA SER A 49 -22.23 19.62 0.79
C SER A 49 -21.38 20.23 -0.33
N ILE A 50 -20.05 20.09 -0.21
CA ILE A 50 -19.08 20.48 -1.23
C ILE A 50 -18.64 19.21 -1.97
N HIS A 51 -18.40 19.32 -3.28
CA HIS A 51 -17.93 18.19 -4.08
C HIS A 51 -16.61 17.63 -3.49
N PRO A 52 -16.51 16.32 -3.19
CA PRO A 52 -15.39 15.76 -2.43
C PRO A 52 -14.05 15.82 -3.18
N LEU A 53 -14.07 15.97 -4.50
CA LEU A 53 -12.88 16.14 -5.35
C LEU A 53 -12.63 17.61 -5.76
N ASP A 54 -13.26 18.58 -5.11
CA ASP A 54 -13.04 20.01 -5.41
C ASP A 54 -11.62 20.46 -4.99
N ILE A 55 -10.74 20.58 -5.98
CA ILE A 55 -9.33 20.96 -5.83
C ILE A 55 -9.18 22.36 -5.23
N SER A 56 -10.12 23.27 -5.51
CA SER A 56 -10.08 24.65 -4.99
C SER A 56 -10.25 24.69 -3.47
N GLN A 57 -10.90 23.68 -2.90
CA GLN A 57 -11.11 23.52 -1.46
C GLN A 57 -10.04 22.63 -0.85
N LEU A 58 -9.72 21.50 -1.49
CA LEU A 58 -8.66 20.59 -1.03
C LEU A 58 -7.31 21.29 -0.90
N SER A 59 -6.95 22.18 -1.82
CA SER A 59 -5.69 22.96 -1.76
C SER A 59 -5.56 23.86 -0.53
N LYS A 60 -6.67 24.21 0.14
CA LYS A 60 -6.70 25.01 1.37
C LYS A 60 -6.64 24.18 2.65
N MET A 61 -6.69 22.85 2.53
CA MET A 61 -6.70 21.91 3.64
C MET A 61 -5.32 21.26 3.82
N THR A 62 -5.11 20.64 4.98
CA THR A 62 -3.94 19.79 5.25
C THR A 62 -4.43 18.46 5.81
N GLY A 63 -3.68 17.39 5.57
CA GLY A 63 -4.05 16.04 5.98
C GLY A 63 -4.19 15.07 4.82
N ILE A 64 -4.93 13.99 5.05
CA ILE A 64 -5.13 12.92 4.07
C ILE A 64 -6.23 13.30 3.09
N GLU A 65 -5.98 13.08 1.81
CA GLU A 65 -6.97 13.25 0.75
C GLU A 65 -6.80 12.21 -0.36
N TYR A 66 -7.85 12.07 -1.15
CA TYR A 66 -7.95 11.20 -2.30
C TYR A 66 -8.18 12.02 -3.56
N MET A 67 -7.57 11.60 -4.66
CA MET A 67 -7.66 12.24 -5.98
C MET A 67 -7.95 11.21 -7.05
N LEU A 68 -8.88 11.52 -7.95
CA LEU A 68 -9.06 10.75 -9.18
C LEU A 68 -7.95 11.14 -10.17
N SER A 69 -7.01 10.22 -10.39
CA SER A 69 -5.78 10.48 -11.15
C SER A 69 -5.88 10.01 -12.61
N GLU A 70 -6.51 8.86 -12.86
CA GLU A 70 -6.74 8.35 -14.22
C GLU A 70 -8.19 7.90 -14.38
N VAL A 71 -8.70 8.07 -15.60
CA VAL A 71 -10.09 7.78 -15.98
C VAL A 71 -10.08 7.19 -17.39
N MET A 72 -10.54 5.95 -17.51
CA MET A 72 -10.81 5.26 -18.76
C MET A 72 -12.14 4.53 -18.59
N GLU A 73 -13.23 5.27 -18.75
CA GLU A 73 -14.58 4.77 -18.51
C GLU A 73 -14.96 3.64 -19.49
N PRO A 74 -15.74 2.63 -19.05
CA PRO A 74 -16.10 2.31 -17.66
C PRO A 74 -15.08 1.40 -16.96
N HIS A 75 -13.97 1.08 -17.62
CA HIS A 75 -13.15 -0.08 -17.27
C HIS A 75 -12.07 0.19 -16.23
N LEU A 76 -11.47 1.39 -16.22
CA LEU A 76 -10.34 1.68 -15.35
C LEU A 76 -10.43 3.08 -14.76
N PHE A 77 -10.26 3.13 -13.44
CA PHE A 77 -10.03 4.38 -12.72
C PHE A 77 -8.89 4.20 -11.72
N VAL A 78 -8.15 5.28 -11.47
CA VAL A 78 -7.06 5.30 -10.48
C VAL A 78 -7.34 6.36 -9.44
N ILE A 79 -7.52 5.94 -8.19
CA ILE A 79 -7.62 6.81 -7.02
C ILE A 79 -6.26 6.85 -6.32
N ARG A 80 -5.72 8.05 -6.13
CA ARG A 80 -4.47 8.26 -5.38
C ARG A 80 -4.79 8.78 -3.98
N LYS A 81 -4.29 8.08 -2.95
CA LYS A 81 -4.22 8.61 -1.59
C LYS A 81 -2.93 9.42 -1.44
N GLN A 82 -3.05 10.63 -0.94
CA GLN A 82 -1.95 11.54 -0.73
C GLN A 82 -2.10 12.31 0.58
N ARG A 83 -0.97 12.73 1.16
CA ARG A 83 -0.94 13.66 2.29
C ARG A 83 -0.62 15.05 1.77
N ARG A 84 -1.45 16.02 2.11
CA ARG A 84 -1.25 17.44 1.82
C ARG A 84 -0.69 18.15 3.05
N ASP A 85 0.46 18.79 2.89
CA ASP A 85 1.08 19.64 3.91
C ASP A 85 0.95 21.14 3.56
N GLY A 86 0.46 21.45 2.36
CA GLY A 86 0.16 22.81 1.90
C GLY A 86 -0.45 22.84 0.50
N PRO A 87 -0.71 24.04 -0.06
CA PRO A 87 -1.40 24.18 -1.36
C PRO A 87 -0.71 23.47 -2.52
N GLU A 88 0.63 23.52 -2.57
CA GLU A 88 1.44 22.85 -3.59
C GLU A 88 2.24 21.66 -3.06
N LYS A 89 2.25 21.48 -1.73
CA LYS A 89 3.03 20.42 -1.08
C LYS A 89 2.17 19.20 -0.80
N VAL A 90 2.32 18.20 -1.67
CA VAL A 90 1.58 16.93 -1.63
C VAL A 90 2.56 15.76 -1.72
N THR A 91 2.41 14.80 -0.80
CA THR A 91 3.18 13.55 -0.77
C THR A 91 2.26 12.38 -1.18
N PRO A 92 2.47 11.77 -2.36
CA PRO A 92 1.77 10.53 -2.74
C PRO A 92 2.04 9.40 -1.75
N MET A 93 1.01 8.63 -1.39
CA MET A 93 1.14 7.54 -0.41
C MET A 93 0.79 6.18 -1.01
N LEU A 94 -0.42 6.07 -1.56
CA LEU A 94 -0.95 4.83 -2.14
C LEU A 94 -1.73 5.14 -3.41
N ALA A 95 -1.85 4.16 -4.28
CA ALA A 95 -2.78 4.19 -5.40
C ALA A 95 -3.72 3.01 -5.28
N TYR A 96 -4.96 3.21 -5.71
CA TYR A 96 -5.99 2.19 -5.80
C TYR A 96 -6.51 2.21 -7.22
N TYR A 97 -6.61 1.03 -7.79
CA TYR A 97 -7.19 0.85 -9.10
C TYR A 97 -8.59 0.31 -8.95
N ILE A 98 -9.47 0.74 -9.85
CA ILE A 98 -10.83 0.26 -9.97
C ILE A 98 -10.93 -0.31 -11.38
N LEU A 99 -10.72 -1.62 -11.53
CA LEU A 99 -10.82 -2.33 -12.80
C LEU A 99 -12.12 -3.11 -12.86
N ASP A 100 -12.97 -2.79 -13.84
CA ASP A 100 -14.25 -3.48 -14.07
C ASP A 100 -15.06 -3.65 -12.76
N GLY A 101 -15.11 -2.56 -11.98
CA GLY A 101 -15.76 -2.52 -10.66
C GLY A 101 -14.98 -3.17 -9.51
N SER A 102 -13.90 -3.88 -9.76
CA SER A 102 -13.03 -4.44 -8.70
C SER A 102 -12.00 -3.42 -8.22
N ILE A 103 -11.99 -3.12 -6.93
CA ILE A 103 -11.07 -2.18 -6.30
C ILE A 103 -9.87 -2.94 -5.71
N TYR A 104 -8.66 -2.57 -6.10
CA TYR A 104 -7.42 -3.15 -5.57
C TYR A 104 -6.39 -2.08 -5.23
N GLN A 105 -5.67 -2.30 -4.13
CA GLN A 105 -4.55 -1.45 -3.75
C GLN A 105 -3.32 -1.77 -4.60
N ALA A 106 -2.74 -0.74 -5.23
CA ALA A 106 -1.49 -0.87 -5.96
C ALA A 106 -0.34 -1.25 -4.99
N PRO A 107 0.48 -2.25 -5.32
CA PRO A 107 1.67 -2.54 -4.53
C PRO A 107 2.62 -1.35 -4.58
N GLN A 108 3.18 -0.96 -3.42
CA GLN A 108 4.19 0.10 -3.39
C GLN A 108 5.41 -0.35 -4.20
N LEU A 109 5.94 0.55 -5.04
CA LEU A 109 7.02 0.24 -5.98
C LEU A 109 8.27 -0.33 -5.27
N CYS A 110 8.56 0.15 -4.06
CA CYS A 110 9.62 -0.37 -3.20
C CYS A 110 9.43 -1.86 -2.87
N ASN A 111 8.22 -2.30 -2.55
CA ASN A 111 7.92 -3.70 -2.23
C ASN A 111 8.12 -4.60 -3.44
N ILE A 112 7.78 -4.11 -4.64
CA ILE A 112 7.99 -4.84 -5.90
C ILE A 112 9.48 -5.00 -6.16
N PHE A 113 10.27 -3.93 -6.01
CA PHE A 113 11.71 -3.98 -6.19
C PHE A 113 12.39 -4.88 -5.17
N ALA A 114 12.06 -4.75 -3.88
CA ALA A 114 12.61 -5.61 -2.83
C ALA A 114 12.33 -7.09 -3.11
N ALA A 115 11.10 -7.45 -3.51
CA ALA A 115 10.75 -8.82 -3.86
C ALA A 115 11.51 -9.34 -5.09
N ARG A 116 11.66 -8.51 -6.14
CA ARG A 116 12.40 -8.89 -7.36
C ARG A 116 13.90 -9.04 -7.09
N ILE A 117 14.49 -8.11 -6.36
CA ILE A 117 15.91 -8.15 -5.97
C ILE A 117 16.17 -9.37 -5.08
N GLY A 118 15.31 -9.63 -4.09
CA GLY A 118 15.42 -10.80 -3.23
C GLY A 118 15.35 -12.12 -4.01
N ARG A 119 14.43 -12.23 -4.99
CA ARG A 119 14.36 -13.40 -5.87
C ARG A 119 15.58 -13.56 -6.76
N ALA A 120 16.10 -12.47 -7.31
CA ALA A 120 17.31 -12.51 -8.13
C ALA A 120 18.52 -13.00 -7.31
N LEU A 121 18.71 -12.45 -6.11
CA LEU A 121 19.76 -12.86 -5.17
C LEU A 121 19.63 -14.35 -4.80
N TYR A 122 18.43 -14.83 -4.50
CA TYR A 122 18.18 -16.24 -4.21
C TYR A 122 18.61 -17.16 -5.36
N HIS A 123 18.26 -16.82 -6.60
CA HIS A 123 18.64 -17.63 -7.76
C HIS A 123 20.14 -17.62 -8.01
N ILE A 124 20.81 -16.48 -7.80
CA ILE A 124 22.27 -16.36 -7.88
C ILE A 124 22.94 -17.25 -6.82
N GLN A 125 22.51 -17.15 -5.56
CA GLN A 125 23.02 -17.98 -4.46
C GLN A 125 22.86 -19.47 -4.78
N LYS A 126 21.66 -19.88 -5.20
CA LYS A 126 21.38 -21.28 -5.57
C LYS A 126 22.26 -21.76 -6.72
N ALA A 127 22.49 -20.93 -7.73
CA ALA A 127 23.36 -21.26 -8.85
C ALA A 127 24.81 -21.46 -8.40
N PHE A 128 25.34 -20.58 -7.53
CA PHE A 128 26.68 -20.71 -6.97
C PHE A 128 26.83 -21.94 -6.07
N SER A 129 25.87 -22.20 -5.17
CA SER A 129 25.89 -23.41 -4.33
C SER A 129 25.84 -24.68 -5.18
N THR A 130 25.03 -24.69 -6.24
CA THR A 130 24.94 -25.82 -7.17
C THR A 130 26.25 -26.00 -7.95
N ALA A 131 26.84 -24.92 -8.46
CA ALA A 131 28.10 -24.97 -9.19
C ALA A 131 29.27 -25.43 -8.29
N ALA A 132 29.37 -24.89 -7.08
CA ALA A 132 30.38 -25.27 -6.09
C ALA A 132 30.29 -26.77 -5.74
N SER A 133 29.06 -27.27 -5.52
CA SER A 133 28.84 -28.70 -5.23
C SER A 133 29.25 -29.64 -6.38
N LYS A 134 29.08 -29.21 -7.64
CA LYS A 134 29.45 -30.00 -8.83
C LYS A 134 30.94 -29.97 -9.15
N LEU A 135 31.63 -28.92 -8.75
CA LEU A 135 33.07 -28.75 -8.98
C LEU A 135 33.94 -29.46 -7.91
N GLY A 136 33.34 -30.22 -6.99
CA GLY A 136 34.05 -30.89 -5.90
C GLY A 136 34.64 -29.94 -4.87
N TYR A 137 34.35 -28.65 -4.96
CA TYR A 137 34.72 -27.65 -3.97
C TYR A 137 33.81 -27.83 -2.76
N SER A 138 34.30 -28.50 -1.72
CA SER A 138 33.77 -28.28 -0.38
C SER A 138 34.00 -26.81 -0.06
N PRO A 139 32.95 -26.00 0.20
CA PRO A 139 33.16 -24.61 0.57
C PRO A 139 34.02 -24.64 1.82
N SER A 140 35.27 -24.14 1.70
CA SER A 140 36.17 -23.97 2.84
C SER A 140 35.35 -23.40 3.99
N SER A 141 35.47 -23.99 5.18
CA SER A 141 34.74 -23.61 6.39
C SER A 141 34.73 -22.10 6.66
N THR A 142 35.69 -21.35 6.09
CA THR A 142 35.72 -19.88 6.07
C THR A 142 34.57 -19.25 5.26
N VAL A 143 34.26 -19.74 4.06
CA VAL A 143 33.18 -19.19 3.20
C VAL A 143 31.81 -19.54 3.77
N THR A 144 31.62 -20.76 4.26
CA THR A 144 30.37 -21.18 4.91
C THR A 144 30.10 -20.36 6.17
N ASN A 145 31.12 -20.13 7.00
CA ASN A 145 30.99 -19.28 8.19
C ASN A 145 30.76 -17.80 7.85
N PHE A 146 31.35 -17.30 6.76
CA PHE A 146 31.13 -15.92 6.31
C PHE A 146 29.72 -15.73 5.74
N LEU A 147 29.20 -16.70 4.99
CA LEU A 147 27.85 -16.66 4.41
C LEU A 147 26.77 -16.86 5.48
N VAL A 148 26.97 -17.77 6.45
CA VAL A 148 26.06 -17.90 7.60
C VAL A 148 26.01 -16.61 8.40
N LYS A 149 27.14 -15.91 8.54
CA LYS A 149 27.19 -14.62 9.22
C LYS A 149 26.46 -13.53 8.42
N LEU A 150 26.63 -13.48 7.10
CA LEU A 150 25.88 -12.56 6.23
C LEU A 150 24.37 -12.82 6.23
N ASP A 151 23.95 -14.09 6.20
CA ASP A 151 22.53 -14.45 6.29
C ASP A 151 21.98 -14.07 7.68
N TYR A 152 22.73 -14.31 8.75
CA TYR A 152 22.33 -13.92 10.11
C TYR A 152 22.22 -12.40 10.29
N ASP A 153 23.19 -11.65 9.76
CA ASP A 153 23.22 -10.19 9.81
C ASP A 153 22.06 -9.60 8.97
N ALA A 154 21.79 -10.16 7.78
CA ALA A 154 20.66 -9.75 6.94
C ALA A 154 19.28 -10.11 7.53
N GLU A 155 19.16 -11.27 8.20
CA GLU A 155 17.95 -11.67 8.93
C GLU A 155 17.73 -10.74 10.14
N SER A 156 18.81 -10.37 10.84
CA SER A 156 18.79 -9.43 11.97
C SER A 156 18.35 -8.03 11.52
N GLU A 157 18.91 -7.50 10.44
CA GLU A 157 18.50 -6.22 9.87
C GLU A 157 17.05 -6.25 9.37
N ARG A 158 16.59 -7.36 8.77
CA ARG A 158 15.18 -7.53 8.41
C ARG A 158 14.28 -7.52 9.62
N GLN A 159 14.62 -8.27 10.67
CA GLN A 159 13.82 -8.32 11.89
C GLN A 159 13.79 -6.98 12.61
N GLU A 160 14.91 -6.25 12.62
CA GLU A 160 15.00 -4.90 13.17
C GLU A 160 14.20 -3.89 12.34
N GLY A 161 14.23 -4.02 11.00
CA GLY A 161 13.40 -3.22 10.09
C GLY A 161 11.90 -3.47 10.28
N VAL A 162 11.51 -4.73 10.47
CA VAL A 162 10.12 -5.12 10.77
C VAL A 162 9.71 -4.64 12.16
N GLN A 163 10.55 -4.81 13.18
CA GLN A 163 10.34 -4.29 14.54
C GLN A 163 10.23 -2.77 14.55
N ASN A 164 11.10 -2.05 13.83
CA ASN A 164 11.05 -0.59 13.71
C ASN A 164 9.82 -0.13 12.92
N PHE A 165 9.39 -0.89 11.91
CA PHE A 165 8.12 -0.65 11.24
C PHE A 165 6.95 -0.80 12.23
N TYR A 166 6.88 -1.89 12.99
CA TYR A 166 5.82 -2.06 13.99
C TYR A 166 5.89 -1.04 15.13
N ARG A 167 7.09 -0.71 15.63
CA ARG A 167 7.31 0.30 16.67
C ARG A 167 6.88 1.69 16.19
N LYS A 168 7.29 2.09 14.99
CA LYS A 168 6.94 3.38 14.39
C LYS A 168 5.45 3.48 14.11
N ASN A 169 4.79 2.39 13.71
CA ASN A 169 3.36 2.36 13.46
C ASN A 169 2.51 2.17 14.75
N HIS A 170 3.05 1.58 15.83
CA HIS A 170 2.37 1.52 17.12
C HIS A 170 2.36 2.87 17.85
N ILE A 171 3.36 3.73 17.65
CA ILE A 171 3.39 5.11 18.21
C ILE A 171 2.24 5.97 17.63
N TYR A 172 1.74 5.66 16.43
CA TYR A 172 0.56 6.31 15.84
C TYR A 172 -0.78 5.64 16.21
N GLN A 173 -0.78 4.56 17.00
CA GLN A 173 -2.00 3.92 17.51
C GLN A 173 -2.25 4.16 19.01
N THR A 174 -1.29 4.70 19.76
CA THR A 174 -1.44 4.91 21.21
C THR A 174 -1.77 6.36 21.62
N HIS A 175 -1.88 7.30 20.67
CA HIS A 175 -2.29 8.68 21.00
C HIS A 175 -3.81 8.95 20.98
N ASP A 176 -4.66 7.96 20.66
CA ASP A 176 -6.12 8.14 20.65
C ASP A 176 -6.89 7.41 21.78
N PHE A 177 -6.22 7.00 22.87
CA PHE A 177 -6.90 6.35 24.01
C PHE A 177 -6.75 7.03 25.38
N VAL A 178 -6.27 8.28 25.43
CA VAL A 178 -6.29 9.08 26.68
C VAL A 178 -6.83 10.49 26.42
N SER A 179 -8.10 10.60 26.02
CA SER A 179 -8.90 11.82 26.24
C SER A 179 -10.41 11.61 26.08
N ILE A 180 -10.97 10.57 26.72
CA ILE A 180 -12.42 10.51 26.96
C ILE A 180 -12.64 9.92 28.35
N LYS A 181 -12.48 10.77 29.37
CA LYS A 181 -13.18 10.70 30.66
C LYS A 181 -12.89 12.01 31.40
N SER A 182 -13.75 13.00 31.13
CA SER A 182 -14.17 14.04 32.07
C SER A 182 -15.68 14.07 32.04
#